data_AF-A0A931BZR7-F1
#
_entry.id   AF-A0A931BZR7-F1
#
_cell.length_a   1.000
_cell.length_b   1.000
_cell.length_c   1.000
_cell.angle_alpha   90.00
_cell.angle_beta   90.00
_cell.angle_gamma   90.00
#
_symmetry.space_group_name_H-M   'P 1'
#
loop_
_entity.id
_entity.type
_entity.pdbx_description
1 polymer ?
#
loop_
_entity_poly.entity_id
_entity_poly.type
_entity_poly.pdbx_seq_one_letter_code
_entity_poly.pdbx_strand_id
1 'polypeptide(L)'
;MKNISVRVYIGILFSAIGLVSLFLSQQALISATWLSFGNGLILSDLRFNGVDEHGNVYTKPIPRARIYAAIFLIVLAVLLLFLQAYIDFVGTGAAK
;
A
#
# COMPACT_ATOMS: atom_id res chain seq x y z
N MET A 1 2.35 -24.88 -1.08
CA MET A 1 2.95 -23.54 -1.24
C MET A 1 1.82 -22.53 -1.18
N LYS A 2 1.98 -21.49 -0.36
CA LYS A 2 0.89 -20.59 0.10
C LYS A 2 0.34 -19.79 -1.10
N ASN A 3 -0.96 -19.86 -1.38
CA ASN A 3 -1.66 -19.03 -2.37
C ASN A 3 -1.63 -17.56 -1.90
N ILE A 4 -0.50 -16.88 -2.09
CA ILE A 4 -0.40 -15.44 -1.89
C ILE A 4 -1.16 -14.79 -3.04
N SER A 5 -2.14 -13.96 -2.71
CA SER A 5 -2.93 -13.24 -3.72
C SER A 5 -2.04 -12.31 -4.53
N VAL A 6 -2.31 -12.19 -5.83
CA VAL A 6 -1.64 -11.25 -6.76
C VAL A 6 -1.62 -9.82 -6.20
N ARG A 7 -2.66 -9.41 -5.45
CA ARG A 7 -2.71 -8.09 -4.80
C ARG A 7 -1.60 -7.88 -3.76
N VAL A 8 -1.17 -8.92 -3.07
CA VAL A 8 -0.06 -8.84 -2.09
C VAL A 8 1.27 -8.68 -2.81
N TYR A 9 1.47 -9.39 -3.93
CA TYR A 9 2.68 -9.21 -4.75
C TYR A 9 2.79 -7.80 -5.32
N ILE A 10 1.67 -7.27 -5.82
CA ILE A 10 1.59 -5.88 -6.30
C ILE A 10 1.89 -4.92 -5.15
N GLY A 11 1.30 -5.13 -3.98
CA GLY A 11 1.56 -4.27 -2.82
C GLY A 11 3.03 -4.27 -2.38
N ILE A 12 3.70 -5.43 -2.42
CA ILE A 12 5.15 -5.53 -2.11
C ILE A 12 5.97 -4.75 -3.13
N LEU A 13 5.66 -4.86 -4.42
CA LEU A 13 6.35 -4.10 -5.48
C LEU A 13 6.17 -2.59 -5.29
N PHE A 14 4.94 -2.14 -5.00
CA PHE A 14 4.66 -0.73 -4.73
C PHE A 14 5.39 -0.20 -3.49
N SER A 15 5.44 -0.99 -2.42
CA SER A 15 6.23 -0.63 -1.23
C SER A 15 7.73 -0.58 -1.51
N ALA A 16 8.26 -1.50 -2.32
CA ALA A 16 9.66 -1.50 -2.73
C ALA A 16 10.00 -0.26 -3.57
N ILE A 17 9.14 0.11 -4.54
CA ILE A 17 9.30 1.33 -5.35
C ILE A 17 9.28 2.57 -4.45
N GLY A 18 8.35 2.64 -3.50
CA GLY A 18 8.27 3.76 -2.56
C GLY A 18 9.51 3.88 -1.67
N LEU A 19 10.05 2.75 -1.21
CA LEU A 19 11.31 2.74 -0.45
C LEU A 19 12.50 3.21 -1.30
N VAL A 20 12.64 2.67 -2.52
CA VAL A 20 13.67 3.07 -3.48
C VAL A 20 13.58 4.57 -3.78
N SER A 21 12.39 5.09 -4.03
CA SER A 21 12.14 6.52 -4.23
C SER A 21 12.56 7.36 -3.01
N LEU A 22 12.35 6.87 -1.79
CA LEU A 22 12.72 7.59 -0.56
C LEU A 22 14.24 7.75 -0.46
N PHE A 23 14.97 6.66 -0.70
CA PHE A 23 16.41 6.64 -0.55
C PHE A 23 17.16 7.28 -1.72
N LEU A 24 16.66 7.14 -2.95
CA LEU A 24 17.35 7.61 -4.16
C LEU A 24 16.91 9.00 -4.60
N SER A 25 15.59 9.26 -4.63
CA SER A 25 15.05 10.52 -5.16
C SER A 25 14.86 11.58 -4.08
N GLN A 26 14.94 11.20 -2.80
CA GLN A 26 14.63 12.08 -1.64
C GLN A 26 13.27 12.77 -1.72
N GLN A 27 12.37 12.29 -2.60
CA GLN A 27 11.04 12.83 -2.82
C GLN A 27 10.09 12.21 -1.80
N ALA A 28 10.11 12.76 -0.58
CA ALA A 28 9.33 12.26 0.56
C ALA A 28 7.84 12.07 0.22
N LEU A 29 7.26 12.98 -0.56
CA LEU A 29 5.85 12.95 -0.95
C LEU A 29 5.52 11.76 -1.86
N ILE A 30 6.31 11.55 -2.91
CA ILE A 30 6.15 10.43 -3.85
C ILE A 30 6.34 9.11 -3.12
N SER A 31 7.40 9.01 -2.32
CA SER A 31 7.68 7.82 -1.53
C SER A 31 6.55 7.49 -0.55
N ALA A 32 5.99 8.50 0.12
CA ALA A 32 4.85 8.33 1.01
C ALA A 32 3.59 7.83 0.29
N THR A 33 3.33 8.30 -0.94
CA THR A 33 2.23 7.82 -1.79
C THR A 33 2.41 6.33 -2.12
N TRP A 34 3.58 5.93 -2.63
CA TRP A 34 3.87 4.55 -3.02
C TRP A 34 3.86 3.59 -1.82
N LEU A 35 4.43 4.00 -0.68
CA LEU A 35 4.43 3.20 0.56
C LEU A 35 3.03 3.05 1.14
N SER A 36 2.21 4.10 1.12
CA SER A 36 0.82 4.04 1.59
C SER A 36 -0.01 3.11 0.72
N PHE A 37 0.11 3.23 -0.61
CA PHE A 37 -0.63 2.38 -1.55
C PHE A 37 -0.22 0.90 -1.43
N GLY A 38 1.09 0.61 -1.39
CA GLY A 38 1.61 -0.74 -1.26
C GLY A 38 1.15 -1.43 0.03
N ASN A 39 1.24 -0.73 1.16
CA ASN A 39 0.78 -1.26 2.45
C ASN A 39 -0.74 -1.42 2.52
N GLY A 40 -1.51 -0.52 1.89
CA GLY A 40 -2.96 -0.65 1.77
C GLY A 40 -3.37 -1.93 1.04
N LEU A 41 -2.71 -2.25 -0.08
CA LEU A 41 -2.98 -3.48 -0.85
C LEU A 41 -2.60 -4.75 -0.07
N ILE A 42 -1.44 -4.76 0.58
CA ILE A 42 -0.98 -5.89 1.40
C ILE A 42 -1.98 -6.18 2.53
N LEU A 43 -2.44 -5.14 3.24
CA LEU A 43 -3.36 -5.28 4.36
C LEU A 43 -4.77 -5.72 3.95
N SER A 44 -5.20 -5.36 2.74
CA SER A 44 -6.52 -5.71 2.22
C SER A 44 -6.70 -7.20 1.91
N ASP A 45 -5.63 -7.91 1.51
CA ASP A 45 -5.74 -9.27 0.96
C ASP A 45 -4.83 -10.32 1.63
N LEU A 46 -4.07 -9.95 2.68
CA LEU A 46 -3.37 -10.96 3.49
C LEU A 46 -4.39 -11.76 4.32
N ARG A 47 -4.86 -12.87 3.76
CA ARG A 47 -5.64 -13.90 4.46
C ARG A 47 -4.69 -14.87 5.12
N PHE A 48 -4.81 -15.04 6.43
CA PHE A 48 -4.03 -16.02 7.17
C PHE A 48 -4.76 -17.36 7.17
N ASN A 49 -4.15 -18.39 6.59
CA ASN A 49 -4.65 -19.76 6.71
C ASN A 49 -4.16 -20.34 8.05
N GLY A 50 -5.08 -20.89 8.84
CA GLY A 50 -4.80 -21.70 10.03
C GLY A 50 -5.08 -23.17 9.73
N VAL A 51 -4.54 -24.04 10.57
CA VAL A 51 -4.86 -25.47 10.58
C VAL A 51 -5.70 -25.72 11.84
N ASP A 52 -6.85 -26.37 11.70
CA ASP A 52 -7.68 -26.77 12.85
C ASP A 52 -7.10 -28.03 13.54
N GLU A 53 -7.69 -28.41 14.68
CA GLU A 53 -7.28 -29.61 15.43
C GLU A 53 -7.48 -30.92 14.65
N HIS A 54 -8.22 -30.89 13.55
CA HIS A 54 -8.50 -32.02 12.66
C HIS A 54 -7.63 -32.02 11.39
N GLY A 55 -6.67 -31.09 11.26
CA GLY A 55 -5.76 -31.00 10.11
C GLY A 55 -6.34 -30.27 8.89
N ASN A 56 -7.54 -29.67 8.98
CA ASN A 56 -8.14 -28.92 7.89
C ASN A 56 -7.60 -27.49 7.84
N VAL A 57 -7.35 -27.01 6.62
CA VAL A 57 -6.87 -25.64 6.38
C VAL A 57 -8.06 -24.68 6.33
N TYR A 58 -8.26 -23.88 7.39
CA TYR A 58 -9.30 -22.86 7.45
C TYR A 58 -8.74 -21.45 7.24
N THR A 59 -9.47 -20.60 6.52
CA THR A 59 -9.10 -19.19 6.34
C THR A 59 -9.54 -18.38 7.56
N LYS A 60 -8.60 -17.92 8.41
CA LYS A 60 -8.94 -17.10 9.58
C LYS A 60 -9.68 -15.83 9.13
N PRO A 61 -10.73 -15.40 9.86
CA PRO A 61 -11.43 -14.16 9.56
C PRO A 61 -10.45 -12.99 9.63
N ILE A 62 -10.51 -12.09 8.63
CA ILE A 62 -9.64 -10.92 8.56
C ILE A 62 -10.12 -9.92 9.65
N PRO A 63 -9.24 -9.50 10.58
CA PRO A 63 -9.60 -8.50 11.59
C PRO A 63 -10.07 -7.19 10.95
N ARG A 64 -11.21 -6.65 11.41
CA ARG A 64 -11.79 -5.40 10.85
C ARG A 64 -10.81 -4.22 10.90
N ALA A 65 -9.97 -4.14 11.94
CA ALA A 65 -8.92 -3.13 12.06
C ALA A 65 -7.96 -3.09 10.86
N ARG A 66 -7.62 -4.24 10.27
CA ARG A 66 -6.74 -4.32 9.09
C ARG A 66 -7.41 -3.78 7.84
N ILE A 67 -8.71 -4.01 7.70
CA ILE A 67 -9.51 -3.50 6.58
C ILE A 67 -9.60 -1.98 6.65
N TYR A 68 -9.89 -1.43 7.84
CA TYR A 68 -9.93 0.03 8.02
C TYR A 68 -8.55 0.68 7.80
N ALA A 69 -7.48 0.05 8.28
CA ALA A 69 -6.11 0.51 8.01
C ALA A 69 -5.78 0.46 6.51
N ALA A 70 -6.17 -0.61 5.82
CA ALA A 70 -5.98 -0.73 4.38
C ALA A 70 -6.70 0.39 3.61
N ILE A 71 -7.98 0.63 3.92
CA ILE A 71 -8.78 1.68 3.31
C ILE A 71 -8.17 3.06 3.61
N PHE A 72 -7.79 3.31 4.87
CA PHE A 72 -7.16 4.56 5.28
C PHE A 72 -5.88 4.84 4.47
N LEU A 73 -5.01 3.85 4.32
CA LEU A 73 -3.77 3.99 3.56
C LEU A 73 -4.01 4.23 2.06
N ILE A 74 -5.03 3.60 1.48
CA ILE A 74 -5.43 3.85 0.08
C ILE A 74 -5.95 5.27 -0.08
N VAL A 75 -6.84 5.73 0.81
CA VAL A 75 -7.37 7.10 0.80
C VAL A 75 -6.24 8.12 0.98
N LEU A 76 -5.33 7.85 1.92
CA LEU A 76 -4.16 8.69 2.16
C LEU A 76 -3.27 8.79 0.91
N ALA A 77 -3.02 7.68 0.23
CA ALA A 77 -2.25 7.68 -1.03
C ALA A 77 -2.93 8.54 -2.10
N VAL A 78 -4.26 8.47 -2.23
CA VAL A 78 -5.01 9.31 -3.18
C VAL A 78 -4.86 10.79 -2.82
N LEU A 79 -4.99 11.15 -1.54
CA LEU A 79 -4.81 12.53 -1.08
C LEU A 79 -3.39 13.04 -1.34
N LEU A 80 -2.38 12.22 -1.08
CA LEU A 80 -0.99 12.57 -1.34
C LEU A 80 -0.71 12.76 -2.84
N LEU A 81 -1.32 11.93 -3.69
CA LEU A 81 -1.22 12.08 -5.15
C LEU A 81 -1.87 13.40 -5.62
N PHE A 82 -3.04 13.75 -5.08
CA PHE A 82 -3.66 15.06 -5.34
C PHE A 82 -2.79 16.23 -4.89
N LEU A 83 -2.22 16.14 -3.69
CA LEU A 83 -1.31 17.16 -3.17
C LEU A 83 -0.06 17.29 -4.05
N GLN A 84 0.49 16.16 -4.50
CA GLN A 84 1.61 16.14 -5.43
C GLN A 84 1.26 16.84 -6.74
N ALA A 85 0.15 16.45 -7.37
CA ALA A 85 -0.31 17.07 -8.61
C ALA A 85 -0.53 18.58 -8.47
N TYR A 86 -1.04 19.03 -7.31
CA TYR A 86 -1.21 20.45 -7.00
C TYR A 86 0.14 21.18 -6.86
N ILE A 87 1.09 20.61 -6.11
CA ILE A 87 2.44 21.20 -5.95
C ILE A 87 3.15 21.26 -7.30
N ASP A 88 3.07 20.20 -8.09
CA ASP A 88 3.67 20.15 -9.43
C ASP A 88 3.02 21.22 -10.32
N PHE A 89 1.69 21.36 -10.31
CA PHE A 89 0.98 22.38 -11.08
C PHE A 89 1.38 23.81 -10.67
N VAL A 90 1.43 24.11 -9.37
CA VAL A 90 1.86 25.43 -8.85
C VAL A 90 3.33 25.70 -9.14
N GLY A 91 4.20 24.70 -8.93
CA GLY A 91 5.64 24.79 -9.20
C GLY A 91 5.96 25.01 -10.68
N THR A 92 5.17 24.42 -11.58
CA THR A 92 5.29 24.65 -13.03
C THR A 92 4.80 26.04 -13.43
N GLY A 93 3.88 26.64 -12.67
CA GLY A 93 3.39 28.01 -12.87
C GLY A 93 4.36 29.11 -12.47
N ALA A 94 5.29 28.83 -11.54
CA ALA A 94 6.32 29.78 -11.09
C ALA A 94 7.58 29.83 -12.00
N ALA A 95 7.65 28.96 -13.01
CA ALA A 95 8.76 28.87 -13.97
C ALA A 95 8.50 29.65 -15.28
N LYS A 96 7.59 30.63 -15.27
CA LYS A 96 7.36 31.57 -16.39
C LYS A 96 7.67 32.99 -15.96
#